data_AF-A0A822DTX2-F1
#
_entry.id   AF-A0A822DTX2-F1
#
_cell.length_a   1.000
_cell.length_b   1.000
_cell.length_c   1.000
_cell.angle_alpha   90.00
_cell.angle_beta   90.00
_cell.angle_gamma   90.00
#
_symmetry.space_group_name_H-M   'P 1'
#
loop_
_entity.id
_entity.type
_entity.pdbx_description
1 polymer ?
#
loop_
_entity_poly.entity_id
_entity_poly.type
_entity_poly.pdbx_seq_one_letter_code
_entity_poly.pdbx_strand_id
1 'polypeptide(L)'
;MTVSLLTEPKENQEDVNNLREILDQLMQLVIDGEQSIDYRCQGFHISEPIVVLTKLFVHDKILKYVLNESSIKNMTTKSRLNVFCQLLMKFRGALASKNDLDQLLLTALFNIIWSISFHNEYIKELKSNSKFLITVKSLANDDGKDWIDKYVPKHMSSIPKAANGILWNLDENNPARTTIVLETKKQLQDDVNKTNRMRVMISYSHTDKDFCH
;
A
#
# COMPACT_ATOMS: atom_id res chain seq x y z
N MET A 1 -12.82 7.11 -17.87
CA MET A 1 -14.06 7.78 -17.43
C MET A 1 -14.25 7.72 -15.91
N THR A 2 -13.72 6.70 -15.22
CA THR A 2 -13.76 6.57 -13.74
C THR A 2 -12.96 7.63 -12.99
N VAL A 3 -11.82 8.10 -13.53
CA VAL A 3 -10.92 9.04 -12.83
C VAL A 3 -11.49 10.46 -12.71
N SER A 4 -12.28 10.93 -13.70
CA SER A 4 -12.87 12.28 -13.67
C SER A 4 -14.05 12.41 -12.72
N LEU A 5 -14.73 11.30 -12.39
CA LEU A 5 -15.82 11.27 -11.41
C LEU A 5 -15.30 11.30 -9.95
N LEU A 6 -14.00 11.03 -9.74
CA LEU A 6 -13.40 10.85 -8.41
C LEU A 6 -12.65 12.09 -7.89
N THR A 7 -12.53 13.14 -8.70
CA THR A 7 -11.58 14.24 -8.43
C THR A 7 -12.21 15.55 -7.95
N GLU A 8 -13.54 15.71 -8.04
CA GLU A 8 -14.24 16.87 -7.46
C GLU A 8 -15.62 16.45 -6.89
N PRO A 9 -15.77 16.30 -5.56
CA PRO A 9 -17.09 16.13 -4.96
C PRO A 9 -17.75 17.51 -4.90
N LYS A 10 -18.69 17.78 -5.81
CA LYS A 10 -19.78 18.71 -5.48
C LYS A 10 -20.58 18.04 -4.37
N GLU A 11 -20.91 18.77 -3.31
CA GLU A 11 -21.57 18.24 -2.10
C GLU A 11 -23.03 17.82 -2.36
N ASN A 12 -23.25 16.83 -3.24
CA ASN A 12 -24.53 16.16 -3.44
C ASN A 12 -24.46 14.76 -2.82
N GLN A 13 -25.47 14.41 -2.04
CA GLN A 13 -25.55 13.13 -1.34
C GLN A 13 -25.60 11.93 -2.30
N GLU A 14 -26.11 12.14 -3.52
CA GLU A 14 -26.13 11.17 -4.61
C GLU A 14 -24.72 10.86 -5.13
N ASP A 15 -23.84 11.86 -5.27
CA ASP A 15 -22.45 11.68 -5.71
C ASP A 15 -21.62 10.89 -4.68
N VAL A 16 -21.89 11.10 -3.39
CA VAL A 16 -21.26 10.33 -2.29
C VAL A 16 -21.71 8.88 -2.29
N ASN A 17 -22.99 8.61 -2.54
CA ASN A 17 -23.51 7.24 -2.62
C ASN A 17 -22.95 6.52 -3.86
N ASN A 18 -22.92 7.19 -5.01
CA ASN A 18 -22.32 6.65 -6.23
C ASN A 18 -20.83 6.31 -6.04
N LEU A 19 -20.07 7.17 -5.35
CA LEU A 19 -18.68 6.91 -5.00
C LEU A 19 -18.52 5.65 -4.14
N ARG A 20 -19.37 5.51 -3.12
CA ARG A 20 -19.36 4.34 -2.23
C ARG A 20 -19.64 3.04 -2.97
N GLU A 21 -20.64 3.03 -3.84
CA GLU A 21 -20.95 1.86 -4.68
C GLU A 21 -19.78 1.48 -5.59
N ILE A 22 -19.10 2.45 -6.20
CA ILE A 22 -17.92 2.20 -7.03
C ILE A 22 -16.78 1.60 -6.19
N LEU A 23 -16.55 2.13 -4.99
CA LEU A 23 -15.53 1.62 -4.07
C LEU A 23 -15.84 0.20 -3.59
N ASP A 24 -17.12 -0.10 -3.32
CA ASP A 24 -17.59 -1.44 -2.96
C ASP A 24 -17.36 -2.43 -4.12
N GLN A 25 -17.72 -2.04 -5.35
CA GLN A 25 -17.49 -2.85 -6.54
C GLN A 25 -15.99 -3.09 -6.79
N LEU A 26 -15.17 -2.05 -6.67
CA LEU A 26 -13.71 -2.17 -6.83
C LEU A 26 -13.13 -3.17 -5.84
N MET A 27 -13.53 -3.09 -4.57
CA MET A 27 -13.02 -4.01 -3.57
C MET A 27 -13.62 -5.42 -3.71
N GLN A 28 -14.88 -5.55 -4.19
CA GLN A 28 -15.45 -6.86 -4.53
C GLN A 28 -14.65 -7.55 -5.64
N LEU A 29 -14.26 -6.83 -6.69
CA LEU A 29 -13.39 -7.37 -7.75
C LEU A 29 -12.04 -7.87 -7.20
N VAL A 30 -11.49 -7.18 -6.21
CA VAL A 30 -10.26 -7.62 -5.52
C VAL A 30 -10.49 -8.94 -4.76
N ILE A 31 -11.62 -9.06 -4.06
CA ILE A 31 -11.95 -10.29 -3.32
C ILE A 31 -12.21 -11.46 -4.26
N ASP A 32 -13.01 -11.23 -5.31
CA ASP A 32 -13.33 -12.28 -6.30
C ASP A 32 -12.05 -12.76 -7.02
N GLY A 33 -11.15 -11.82 -7.36
CA GLY A 33 -9.86 -12.13 -7.96
C GLY A 33 -8.88 -12.83 -7.01
N GLU A 34 -8.97 -12.61 -5.70
CA GLU A 34 -8.17 -13.32 -4.69
C GLU A 34 -8.52 -14.81 -4.67
N GLN A 35 -9.83 -15.12 -4.73
CA GLN A 35 -10.41 -16.46 -4.63
C GLN A 35 -10.34 -17.26 -5.93
N SER A 36 -10.26 -16.60 -7.09
CA SER A 36 -10.17 -17.27 -8.38
C SER A 36 -8.77 -17.84 -8.66
N ILE A 37 -8.73 -18.97 -9.36
CA ILE A 37 -7.49 -19.58 -9.90
C ILE A 37 -7.10 -18.90 -11.23
N ASP A 38 -8.07 -18.33 -11.95
CA ASP A 38 -7.92 -17.73 -13.28
C ASP A 38 -7.60 -16.22 -13.25
N TYR A 39 -7.17 -15.69 -12.11
CA TYR A 39 -6.86 -14.26 -11.91
C TYR A 39 -5.84 -13.65 -12.90
N ARG A 40 -5.18 -14.47 -13.72
CA ARG A 40 -4.19 -14.07 -14.73
C ARG A 40 -4.72 -14.04 -16.17
N CYS A 41 -5.85 -14.69 -16.45
CA CYS A 41 -6.34 -14.89 -17.81
C CYS A 41 -7.84 -14.61 -17.85
N GLN A 42 -8.31 -13.86 -18.86
CA GLN A 42 -9.70 -13.45 -19.11
C GLN A 42 -10.15 -12.06 -18.61
N GLY A 43 -9.29 -11.03 -18.70
CA GLY A 43 -9.74 -9.64 -18.54
C GLY A 43 -10.10 -9.21 -17.11
N PHE A 44 -9.84 -10.06 -16.11
CA PHE A 44 -10.01 -9.79 -14.68
C PHE A 44 -8.68 -9.71 -13.93
N HIS A 45 -7.66 -9.11 -14.54
CA HIS A 45 -6.37 -9.00 -13.86
C HIS A 45 -6.51 -8.07 -12.66
N ILE A 46 -6.35 -8.62 -11.46
CA ILE A 46 -6.53 -7.91 -10.19
C ILE A 46 -5.60 -6.68 -10.03
N SER A 47 -4.56 -6.55 -10.87
CA SER A 47 -3.72 -5.33 -10.91
C SER A 47 -4.54 -4.07 -11.15
N GLU A 48 -5.56 -4.08 -12.01
CA GLU A 48 -6.31 -2.87 -12.35
C GLU A 48 -7.03 -2.27 -11.14
N PRO A 49 -7.91 -3.00 -10.44
CA PRO A 49 -8.58 -2.45 -9.26
C PRO A 49 -7.58 -2.09 -8.16
N ILE A 50 -6.48 -2.84 -8.00
CA ILE A 50 -5.44 -2.55 -7.00
C ILE A 50 -4.67 -1.26 -7.33
N VAL A 51 -4.31 -1.03 -8.60
CA VAL A 51 -3.64 0.20 -9.05
C VAL A 51 -4.56 1.41 -8.83
N VAL A 52 -5.86 1.26 -9.14
CA VAL A 52 -6.87 2.31 -8.88
C VAL A 52 -6.96 2.61 -7.39
N LEU A 53 -7.10 1.59 -6.53
CA LEU A 53 -7.16 1.76 -5.08
C LEU A 53 -5.89 2.44 -4.53
N THR A 54 -4.71 2.12 -5.07
CA THR A 54 -3.46 2.77 -4.68
C THR A 54 -3.52 4.29 -4.89
N LYS A 55 -4.08 4.74 -6.01
CA LYS A 55 -4.25 6.17 -6.29
C LYS A 55 -5.29 6.82 -5.36
N LEU A 56 -6.36 6.11 -5.04
CA LEU A 56 -7.44 6.64 -4.21
C LEU A 56 -7.09 6.67 -2.71
N PHE A 57 -6.22 5.78 -2.26
CA PHE A 57 -5.80 5.67 -0.85
C PHE A 57 -4.88 6.82 -0.40
N VAL A 58 -4.60 7.79 -1.27
CA VAL A 58 -4.08 9.11 -0.87
C VAL A 58 -5.11 9.90 -0.05
N HIS A 59 -6.40 9.55 -0.15
CA HIS A 59 -7.47 10.15 0.63
C HIS A 59 -7.87 9.25 1.81
N ASP A 60 -7.53 9.66 3.03
CA ASP A 60 -7.84 8.94 4.28
C ASP A 60 -9.30 8.50 4.40
N LYS A 61 -10.24 9.34 3.97
CA LYS A 61 -11.68 9.02 4.01
C LYS A 61 -12.01 7.82 3.14
N ILE A 62 -11.42 7.72 1.95
CA ILE A 62 -11.62 6.59 1.04
C ILE A 62 -10.97 5.35 1.62
N LEU A 63 -9.73 5.46 2.10
CA LEU A 63 -9.02 4.34 2.73
C LEU A 63 -9.82 3.76 3.91
N LYS A 64 -10.28 4.62 4.83
CA LYS A 64 -11.09 4.22 5.98
C LYS A 64 -12.41 3.58 5.56
N TYR A 65 -13.10 4.17 4.60
CA TYR A 65 -14.33 3.59 4.06
C TYR A 65 -14.07 2.19 3.49
N VAL A 66 -13.08 2.05 2.59
CA VAL A 66 -12.78 0.78 1.95
C VAL A 66 -12.39 -0.28 2.98
N LEU A 67 -11.59 0.04 3.99
CA LEU A 67 -11.13 -0.96 4.97
C LEU A 67 -12.19 -1.32 6.01
N ASN A 68 -13.00 -0.35 6.45
CA ASN A 68 -13.86 -0.51 7.62
C ASN A 68 -15.35 -0.60 7.27
N GLU A 69 -15.82 0.12 6.25
CA GLU A 69 -17.26 0.39 6.01
C GLU A 69 -17.81 -0.21 4.71
N SER A 70 -16.97 -0.61 3.76
CA SER A 70 -17.41 -1.09 2.44
C SER A 70 -18.32 -2.33 2.51
N SER A 71 -19.37 -2.37 1.69
CA SER A 71 -20.37 -3.46 1.73
C SER A 71 -19.99 -4.62 0.82
N ILE A 72 -18.98 -5.38 1.23
CA ILE A 72 -18.43 -6.49 0.44
C ILE A 72 -18.97 -7.84 0.90
N LYS A 73 -19.19 -8.75 -0.05
CA LYS A 73 -19.73 -10.09 0.19
C LYS A 73 -18.64 -11.15 0.08
N ASN A 74 -18.88 -12.31 0.71
CA ASN A 74 -18.09 -13.54 0.56
C ASN A 74 -16.60 -13.41 0.94
N MET A 75 -16.25 -12.53 1.88
CA MET A 75 -14.88 -12.42 2.36
C MET A 75 -14.50 -13.62 3.23
N THR A 76 -13.40 -14.29 2.87
CA THR A 76 -12.83 -15.45 3.60
C THR A 76 -11.87 -15.03 4.70
N THR A 77 -11.35 -13.80 4.62
CA THR A 77 -10.43 -13.23 5.60
C THR A 77 -11.16 -12.55 6.75
N LYS A 78 -10.44 -12.34 7.86
CA LYS A 78 -10.97 -11.64 9.04
C LYS A 78 -11.10 -10.12 8.85
N SER A 79 -10.40 -9.56 7.87
CA SER A 79 -10.35 -8.13 7.59
C SER A 79 -9.96 -7.89 6.13
N ARG A 80 -10.32 -6.71 5.61
CA ARG A 80 -9.94 -6.27 4.27
C ARG A 80 -8.45 -5.98 4.15
N LEU A 81 -7.83 -5.53 5.24
CA LEU A 81 -6.37 -5.42 5.33
C LEU A 81 -5.69 -6.77 5.10
N ASN A 82 -6.21 -7.84 5.69
CA ASN A 82 -5.65 -9.17 5.52
C ASN A 82 -5.77 -9.69 4.07
N VAL A 83 -6.79 -9.24 3.31
CA VAL A 83 -6.85 -9.53 1.86
C VAL A 83 -5.62 -8.99 1.15
N PHE A 84 -5.25 -7.73 1.38
CA PHE A 84 -4.05 -7.14 0.77
C PHE A 84 -2.76 -7.85 1.21
N CYS A 85 -2.65 -8.21 2.49
CA CYS A 85 -1.51 -8.98 2.99
C CYS A 85 -1.41 -10.37 2.33
N GLN A 86 -2.53 -11.08 2.16
CA GLN A 86 -2.57 -12.38 1.51
C GLN A 86 -2.23 -12.30 0.03
N LEU A 87 -2.79 -11.30 -0.68
CA LEU A 87 -2.41 -11.02 -2.06
C LEU A 87 -0.91 -10.74 -2.18
N LEU A 88 -0.34 -9.94 -1.28
CA LEU A 88 1.11 -9.70 -1.28
C LEU A 88 1.88 -11.03 -1.13
N MET A 89 1.44 -11.93 -0.25
CA MET A 89 2.07 -13.24 -0.10
C MET A 89 1.93 -14.11 -1.35
N LYS A 90 0.77 -14.07 -2.03
CA LYS A 90 0.50 -14.80 -3.27
C LYS A 90 1.41 -14.33 -4.41
N PHE A 91 1.67 -13.03 -4.50
CA PHE A 91 2.45 -12.41 -5.57
C PHE A 91 3.91 -12.09 -5.22
N ARG A 92 4.40 -12.42 -4.02
CA ARG A 92 5.80 -12.16 -3.64
C ARG A 92 6.82 -12.78 -4.61
N GLY A 93 6.48 -13.91 -5.23
CA GLY A 93 7.31 -14.59 -6.23
C GLY A 93 7.35 -13.90 -7.60
N ALA A 94 6.51 -12.89 -7.83
CA ALA A 94 6.46 -12.10 -9.06
C ALA A 94 7.82 -11.45 -9.39
N LEU A 95 8.64 -11.17 -8.39
CA LEU A 95 9.96 -10.57 -8.56
C LEU A 95 10.96 -11.48 -9.28
N ALA A 96 10.81 -12.79 -9.12
CA ALA A 96 11.60 -13.77 -9.87
C ALA A 96 11.04 -13.99 -11.29
N SER A 97 9.87 -13.42 -11.59
CA SER A 97 9.19 -13.60 -12.87
C SER A 97 9.44 -12.41 -13.80
N LYS A 98 9.44 -12.66 -15.11
CA LYS A 98 9.48 -11.61 -16.14
C LYS A 98 8.07 -11.07 -16.48
N ASN A 99 7.08 -11.29 -15.62
CA ASN A 99 5.71 -10.83 -15.87
C ASN A 99 5.53 -9.41 -15.32
N ASP A 100 5.46 -8.45 -16.22
CA ASP A 100 5.33 -7.03 -15.90
C ASP A 100 4.05 -6.71 -15.09
N LEU A 101 2.93 -7.41 -15.35
CA LEU A 101 1.68 -7.18 -14.64
C LEU A 101 1.72 -7.67 -13.20
N ASP A 102 2.38 -8.82 -12.96
CA ASP A 102 2.60 -9.34 -11.62
C ASP A 102 3.53 -8.41 -10.82
N GLN A 103 4.57 -7.85 -11.45
CA GLN A 103 5.47 -6.88 -10.82
C GLN A 103 4.75 -5.54 -10.51
N LEU A 104 3.90 -5.06 -11.42
CA LEU A 104 3.07 -3.87 -11.20
C LEU A 104 2.09 -4.09 -10.04
N LEU A 105 1.41 -5.23 -10.00
CA LEU A 105 0.50 -5.60 -8.93
C LEU A 105 1.22 -5.63 -7.57
N LEU A 106 2.38 -6.28 -7.50
CA LEU A 106 3.16 -6.33 -6.27
C LEU A 106 3.59 -4.92 -5.83
N THR A 107 3.98 -4.07 -6.77
CA THR A 107 4.34 -2.67 -6.50
C THR A 107 3.16 -1.90 -5.92
N ALA A 108 1.99 -2.03 -6.52
CA ALA A 108 0.76 -1.40 -6.05
C ALA A 108 0.36 -1.90 -4.65
N LEU A 109 0.45 -3.21 -4.39
CA LEU A 109 0.16 -3.79 -3.06
C LEU A 109 1.09 -3.22 -1.97
N PHE A 110 2.38 -3.06 -2.25
CA PHE A 110 3.31 -2.44 -1.31
C PHE A 110 2.95 -0.98 -1.02
N ASN A 111 2.54 -0.22 -2.04
CA ASN A 111 2.13 1.17 -1.85
C ASN A 111 0.80 1.28 -1.08
N ILE A 112 -0.17 0.40 -1.33
CA ILE A 112 -1.40 0.31 -0.51
C ILE A 112 -1.05 0.07 0.95
N ILE A 113 -0.24 -0.96 1.23
CA ILE A 113 0.09 -1.30 2.62
C ILE A 113 0.91 -0.18 3.28
N TRP A 114 1.75 0.51 2.52
CA TRP A 114 2.44 1.69 3.02
C TRP A 114 1.45 2.80 3.41
N SER A 115 0.47 3.13 2.56
CA SER A 115 -0.61 4.08 2.92
C SER A 115 -1.35 3.64 4.19
N ILE A 116 -1.70 2.36 4.30
CA ILE A 116 -2.38 1.81 5.48
C ILE A 116 -1.52 1.95 6.75
N SER A 117 -0.21 1.72 6.65
CA SER A 117 0.70 1.75 7.79
C SER A 117 0.79 3.12 8.49
N PHE A 118 0.36 4.21 7.84
CA PHE A 118 0.31 5.54 8.46
C PHE A 118 -0.70 5.62 9.61
N HIS A 119 -1.77 4.82 9.57
CA HIS A 119 -2.85 4.88 10.55
C HIS A 119 -2.62 3.90 11.70
N ASN A 120 -2.63 4.44 12.93
CA ASN A 120 -2.38 3.68 14.15
C ASN A 120 -3.30 2.46 14.34
N GLU A 121 -4.55 2.58 13.89
CA GLU A 121 -5.56 1.53 14.02
C GLU A 121 -5.18 0.21 13.32
N TYR A 122 -4.34 0.25 12.28
CA TYR A 122 -3.95 -0.93 11.51
C TYR A 122 -2.60 -1.54 11.92
N ILE A 123 -1.80 -0.83 12.73
CA ILE A 123 -0.43 -1.25 13.09
C ILE A 123 -0.43 -2.60 13.81
N LYS A 124 -1.34 -2.80 14.77
CA LYS A 124 -1.40 -4.05 15.55
C LYS A 124 -1.66 -5.25 14.65
N GLU A 125 -2.55 -5.10 13.68
CA GLU A 125 -2.87 -6.17 12.73
C GLU A 125 -1.69 -6.48 11.82
N LEU A 126 -1.07 -5.46 11.23
CA LEU A 126 0.14 -5.62 10.39
C LEU A 126 1.27 -6.32 11.16
N LYS A 127 1.52 -5.92 12.40
CA LYS A 127 2.55 -6.54 13.26
C LYS A 127 2.25 -7.98 13.64
N SER A 128 0.98 -8.33 13.78
CA SER A 128 0.59 -9.69 14.17
C SER A 128 0.90 -10.73 13.09
N ASN A 129 1.11 -10.31 11.84
CA ASN A 129 1.43 -11.20 10.73
C ASN A 129 2.95 -11.32 10.53
N SER A 130 3.56 -12.32 11.16
CA SER A 130 5.01 -12.57 11.10
C SER A 130 5.52 -12.85 9.68
N LYS A 131 4.75 -13.59 8.87
CA LYS A 131 5.10 -13.89 7.46
C LYS A 131 5.15 -12.62 6.62
N PHE A 132 4.19 -11.72 6.84
CA PHE A 132 4.18 -10.40 6.22
C PHE A 132 5.44 -9.61 6.61
N LEU A 133 5.75 -9.49 7.91
CA LEU A 133 6.92 -8.73 8.37
C LEU A 133 8.24 -9.28 7.80
N ILE A 134 8.42 -10.59 7.76
CA ILE A 134 9.60 -11.22 7.16
C ILE A 134 9.72 -10.84 5.67
N THR A 135 8.60 -10.88 4.95
CA THR A 135 8.56 -10.52 3.52
C THR A 135 8.93 -9.06 3.29
N VAL A 136 8.35 -8.14 4.08
CA VAL A 136 8.69 -6.70 4.01
C VAL A 136 10.16 -6.47 4.32
N LYS A 137 10.71 -7.11 5.37
CA LYS A 137 12.14 -7.01 5.73
C LYS A 137 13.06 -7.54 4.63
N SER A 138 12.70 -8.65 3.99
CA SER A 138 13.47 -9.20 2.88
C SER A 138 13.52 -8.22 1.71
N LEU A 139 12.38 -7.66 1.31
CA LEU A 139 12.26 -6.80 0.14
C LEU A 139 12.73 -5.36 0.36
N ALA A 140 12.80 -4.91 1.62
CA ALA A 140 13.42 -3.64 1.98
C ALA A 140 14.95 -3.62 1.81
N ASN A 141 15.58 -4.80 1.75
CA ASN A 141 17.03 -5.00 1.67
C ASN A 141 17.52 -5.45 0.28
N ASP A 142 16.58 -5.73 -0.63
CA ASP A 142 16.89 -6.15 -2.00
C ASP A 142 17.12 -4.92 -2.88
N ASP A 143 18.27 -4.27 -2.66
CA ASP A 143 18.73 -3.10 -3.41
C ASP A 143 19.00 -3.47 -4.88
N GLY A 144 17.96 -3.39 -5.71
CA GLY A 144 18.18 -3.06 -7.12
C GLY A 144 18.50 -4.20 -8.09
N LYS A 145 18.56 -5.48 -7.70
CA LYS A 145 19.16 -6.47 -8.62
C LYS A 145 18.30 -6.97 -9.79
N ASP A 146 16.96 -6.86 -9.75
CA ASP A 146 16.10 -7.27 -10.89
C ASP A 146 14.84 -6.39 -11.07
N TRP A 147 14.88 -5.13 -10.63
CA TRP A 147 13.72 -4.24 -10.70
C TRP A 147 13.57 -3.66 -12.10
N ILE A 148 12.44 -3.92 -12.75
CA ILE A 148 12.09 -3.22 -13.98
C ILE A 148 11.54 -1.84 -13.61
N ASP A 149 12.43 -0.84 -13.55
CA ASP A 149 12.06 0.58 -13.33
C ASP A 149 11.11 1.14 -14.41
N LYS A 150 10.93 0.39 -15.51
CA LYS A 150 10.15 0.80 -16.68
C LYS A 150 8.64 0.96 -16.39
N TYR A 151 8.12 0.40 -15.30
CA TYR A 151 6.68 0.30 -15.06
C TYR A 151 6.17 0.83 -13.71
N VAL A 152 6.97 1.54 -12.92
CA VAL A 152 6.45 2.19 -11.70
C VAL A 152 5.67 3.45 -12.11
N PRO A 153 4.33 3.50 -11.93
CA PRO A 153 3.57 4.71 -12.23
C PRO A 153 4.04 5.88 -11.36
N LYS A 154 3.98 7.11 -11.87
CA LYS A 154 4.45 8.33 -11.15
C LYS A 154 3.88 8.52 -9.74
N HIS A 155 2.76 7.89 -9.42
CA HIS A 155 2.07 7.99 -8.13
C HIS A 155 2.40 6.82 -7.18
N MET A 156 3.35 5.96 -7.53
CA MET A 156 3.82 4.85 -6.71
C MET A 156 5.32 4.99 -6.45
N SER A 157 5.76 4.48 -5.30
CA SER A 157 7.17 4.27 -5.01
C SER A 157 7.61 2.86 -5.39
N SER A 158 8.91 2.67 -5.62
CA SER A 158 9.49 1.35 -5.77
C SER A 158 9.24 0.51 -4.51
N ILE A 159 9.18 -0.81 -4.68
CA ILE A 159 8.92 -1.75 -3.57
C ILE A 159 9.94 -1.59 -2.44
N PRO A 160 11.27 -1.47 -2.67
CA PRO A 160 12.22 -1.27 -1.57
C PRO A 160 11.92 0.00 -0.77
N LYS A 161 11.55 1.10 -1.44
CA LYS A 161 11.19 2.37 -0.77
C LYS A 161 9.90 2.21 0.04
N ALA A 162 8.85 1.64 -0.55
CA ALA A 162 7.59 1.41 0.14
C ALA A 162 7.75 0.44 1.33
N ALA A 163 8.54 -0.63 1.17
CA ALA A 163 8.86 -1.59 2.23
C ALA A 163 9.59 -0.91 3.41
N ASN A 164 10.58 -0.06 3.13
CA ASN A 164 11.24 0.72 4.16
C ASN A 164 10.28 1.69 4.87
N GLY A 165 9.37 2.32 4.12
CA GLY A 165 8.32 3.19 4.69
C GLY A 165 7.35 2.44 5.61
N ILE A 166 6.96 1.22 5.23
CA ILE A 166 6.16 0.32 6.08
C ILE A 166 6.92 0.01 7.38
N LEU A 167 8.17 -0.45 7.30
CA LEU A 167 8.96 -0.79 8.48
C LEU A 167 9.13 0.40 9.42
N TRP A 168 9.38 1.59 8.86
CA TRP A 168 9.46 2.83 9.61
C TRP A 168 8.17 3.12 10.37
N ASN A 169 7.02 3.09 9.69
CA ASN A 169 5.72 3.35 10.30
C ASN A 169 5.30 2.31 11.33
N LEU A 170 5.79 1.08 11.19
CA LEU A 170 5.61 0.01 12.15
C LEU A 170 6.62 0.06 13.30
N ASP A 171 7.55 1.02 13.37
CA ASP A 171 8.65 0.99 14.36
C ASP A 171 9.43 -0.34 14.35
N GLU A 172 9.53 -0.99 13.20
CA GLU A 172 10.26 -2.23 13.00
C GLU A 172 11.66 -1.89 12.47
N ASN A 173 12.70 -2.41 13.15
CA ASN A 173 14.07 -2.18 12.70
C ASN A 173 14.30 -2.89 11.36
N ASN A 174 14.82 -2.16 10.37
CA ASN A 174 15.45 -2.77 9.21
C ASN A 174 16.93 -3.05 9.52
N PRO A 175 17.36 -4.32 9.65
CA PRO A 175 18.75 -4.66 9.99
C PRO A 175 19.79 -4.00 9.08
N ALA A 176 19.51 -3.80 7.78
CA ALA A 176 20.46 -3.19 6.84
C ALA A 176 20.71 -1.68 7.05
N ARG A 177 19.79 -0.96 7.72
CA ARG A 177 19.96 0.47 8.06
C ARG A 177 20.43 0.73 9.49
N THR A 178 20.54 -0.32 10.31
CA THR A 178 20.97 -0.20 11.72
C THR A 178 22.35 0.46 11.85
N THR A 179 23.19 0.34 10.83
CA THR A 179 24.54 0.93 10.78
C THR A 179 24.54 2.45 10.64
N ILE A 180 23.53 3.06 10.01
CA ILE A 180 23.45 4.52 9.79
C ILE A 180 22.71 5.21 10.96
N VAL A 181 21.73 4.53 11.56
CA VAL A 181 20.88 5.10 12.62
C VAL A 181 21.62 5.24 13.96
N LEU A 182 22.72 4.50 14.18
CA LEU A 182 23.53 4.60 15.40
C LEU A 182 24.31 5.92 15.50
N GLU A 183 24.62 6.58 14.38
CA GLU A 183 25.27 7.90 14.39
C GLU A 183 24.25 9.03 14.60
N THR A 184 23.05 8.92 14.03
CA THR A 184 21.99 9.96 14.17
C THR A 184 21.28 9.91 15.53
N LYS A 185 21.17 8.73 16.17
CA LYS A 185 20.53 8.60 17.49
C LYS A 185 21.30 9.27 18.63
N LYS A 186 22.62 9.48 18.48
CA LYS A 186 23.41 10.26 19.45
C LYS A 186 23.16 11.76 19.35
N GLN A 187 22.69 12.28 18.22
CA GLN A 187 22.37 13.71 18.05
C GLN A 187 20.92 14.06 18.43
N LEU A 188 20.00 13.09 18.45
CA LEU A 188 18.58 13.31 18.76
C LEU A 188 18.19 12.93 20.20
N GLN A 189 19.14 12.45 21.02
CA GLN A 189 18.87 12.04 22.40
C GLN A 189 18.75 13.20 23.40
N ASP A 190 19.07 14.43 22.99
CA ASP A 190 18.93 15.61 23.85
C ASP A 190 17.56 16.32 23.73
N ASP A 191 16.65 15.92 22.81
CA ASP A 191 15.50 16.79 22.49
C ASP A 191 14.09 16.16 22.40
N VAL A 192 13.85 14.89 22.77
CA VAL A 192 12.47 14.34 22.66
C VAL A 192 12.08 13.43 23.82
N ASN A 193 11.80 14.05 24.96
CA ASN A 193 10.79 13.53 25.88
C ASN A 193 9.40 13.85 25.28
N LYS A 194 8.68 12.81 24.82
CA LYS A 194 7.25 12.82 24.46
C LYS A 194 6.78 13.94 23.50
N THR A 195 7.02 13.78 22.20
CA THR A 195 6.15 14.42 21.19
C THR A 195 6.23 13.67 19.85
N ASN A 196 5.06 13.23 19.40
CA ASN A 196 4.66 12.98 18.01
C ASN A 196 5.80 12.67 17.01
N ARG A 197 6.18 11.39 16.86
CA ARG A 197 7.03 10.95 15.74
C ARG A 197 6.31 11.31 14.44
N MET A 198 6.86 12.28 13.70
CA MET A 198 6.29 12.77 12.46
C MET A 198 6.15 11.61 11.46
N ARG A 199 4.91 11.27 11.11
CA ARG A 199 4.61 10.31 10.05
C ARG A 199 4.29 11.09 8.78
N VAL A 200 5.25 11.18 7.87
CA VAL A 200 5.08 11.93 6.62
C VAL A 200 4.45 11.03 5.57
N MET A 201 3.15 11.22 5.31
CA MET A 201 2.55 10.71 4.09
C MET A 201 2.99 11.62 2.94
N ILE A 202 3.81 11.11 2.03
CA ILE A 202 4.13 11.84 0.79
C ILE A 202 2.86 11.77 -0.07
N SER A 203 2.11 12.87 -0.11
CA SER A 203 1.02 13.04 -1.07
C SER A 203 1.62 13.16 -2.46
N TYR A 204 1.33 12.20 -3.36
CA TYR A 204 1.82 12.22 -4.74
C TYR A 204 0.90 13.02 -5.68
N SER A 205 0.18 14.00 -5.14
CA SER A 205 -0.53 15.02 -5.90
C SER A 205 0.44 16.16 -6.22
N HIS A 206 1.02 16.12 -7.42
CA HIS A 206 1.66 17.23 -8.14
C HIS A 206 2.08 18.47 -7.31
N THR A 207 3.29 18.49 -6.74
CA THR A 207 4.25 19.64 -6.79
C THR A 207 5.49 19.49 -5.91
N ASP A 208 5.54 18.60 -4.92
CA ASP A 208 6.69 18.60 -3.99
C ASP A 208 7.78 17.61 -4.40
N LYS A 209 8.62 18.04 -5.34
CA LYS A 209 9.88 17.36 -5.68
C LYS A 209 11.07 17.76 -4.79
N ASP A 210 10.87 18.65 -3.82
CA ASP A 210 12.00 19.26 -3.09
C ASP A 210 12.32 18.61 -1.73
N PHE A 211 11.69 17.50 -1.37
CA PHE A 211 12.09 16.73 -0.19
C PHE A 211 13.13 15.66 -0.57
N CYS A 212 14.35 16.08 -0.91
CA CYS A 212 15.65 15.40 -0.72
C CYS A 212 16.72 16.01 -1.65
N HIS A 213 17.51 16.96 -1.13
CA HIS A 213 18.91 17.14 -1.51
C HIS A 213 19.78 16.75 -0.33
#